data_AF-R9IDW0-F1
#
_entry.id   AF-R9IDW0-F1
#
_cell.length_a   1.000
_cell.length_b   1.000
_cell.length_c   1.000
_cell.angle_alpha   90.00
_cell.angle_beta   90.00
_cell.angle_gamma   90.00
#
_symmetry.space_group_name_H-M   'P 1'
#
loop_
_entity.id
_entity.type
_entity.pdbx_description
1 polymer ?
#
loop_
_entity_poly.entity_id
_entity_poly.type
_entity_poly.pdbx_seq_one_letter_code
_entity_poly.pdbx_strand_id
1 'polypeptide(L)' 'MEKPILSPDFTIEDIHKLREYNYEMTKHMTDEERMNYYNEGGRAFQREIDEARFQQCIKL' A
#
# COMPACT_ATOMS: atom_id res chain seq x y z
N MET A 1 7.25 13.37 -4.85
CA MET A 1 5.87 13.91 -4.72
C MET A 1 5.42 13.72 -3.28
N GLU A 2 4.59 14.58 -2.72
CA GLU A 2 4.05 14.38 -1.36
C GLU A 2 3.00 13.26 -1.37
N LYS A 3 2.89 12.53 -0.24
CA LYS A 3 1.89 11.48 -0.08
C LYS A 3 0.49 12.10 -0.12
N PRO A 4 -0.45 11.59 -0.94
CA PRO A 4 -1.77 12.20 -1.07
C PRO A 4 -2.58 12.05 0.23
N ILE A 5 -3.30 13.11 0.58
CA ILE A 5 -4.34 13.08 1.61
C ILE A 5 -5.60 12.52 0.96
N LEU A 6 -6.10 11.40 1.48
CA LEU A 6 -7.27 10.69 0.96
C LEU A 6 -8.53 11.09 1.74
N SER A 7 -9.67 11.12 1.05
CA SER A 7 -10.96 11.31 1.71
C SER A 7 -11.27 10.16 2.69
N PRO A 8 -11.91 10.45 3.85
CA PRO A 8 -12.48 9.42 4.72
C PRO A 8 -13.50 8.51 4.01
N ASP A 9 -14.24 9.05 3.03
CA ASP A 9 -15.27 8.31 2.27
C ASP A 9 -14.72 7.59 1.03
N PHE A 10 -13.40 7.65 0.80
CA PHE A 10 -12.65 7.08 -0.33
C PHE A 10 -13.37 7.11 -1.69
N THR A 11 -13.01 8.10 -2.50
CA THR A 11 -13.68 8.42 -3.76
C THR A 11 -12.90 7.95 -4.99
N ILE A 12 -13.50 8.06 -6.18
CA ILE A 12 -12.81 7.83 -7.45
C ILE A 12 -11.60 8.76 -7.60
N GLU A 13 -11.71 10.00 -7.11
CA GLU A 13 -10.60 10.96 -7.15
C GLU A 13 -9.41 10.50 -6.29
N ASP A 14 -9.67 9.83 -5.16
CA ASP A 14 -8.63 9.27 -4.33
C ASP A 14 -7.86 8.14 -5.04
N ILE A 15 -8.54 7.37 -5.89
CA ILE A 15 -7.90 6.37 -6.76
C ILE A 15 -6.98 7.05 -7.77
N HIS A 16 -7.41 8.15 -8.38
CA HIS A 16 -6.58 8.91 -9.33
C HIS A 16 -5.34 9.47 -8.66
N LYS A 17 -5.48 10.14 -7.49
CA LYS A 17 -4.36 10.65 -6.69
C LYS A 17 -3.36 9.56 -6.32
N LEU A 18 -3.84 8.39 -5.90
CA LEU A 18 -2.97 7.26 -5.56
C LEU A 18 -2.22 6.71 -6.77
N ARG A 19 -2.88 6.60 -7.93
CA ARG A 19 -2.25 6.15 -9.18
C ARG A 19 -1.18 7.12 -9.63
N GLU A 20 -1.47 8.41 -9.60
CA GLU A 20 -0.51 9.46 -9.95
C GLU A 20 0.70 9.44 -9.01
N TYR A 21 0.46 9.42 -7.70
CA TYR A 21 1.52 9.31 -6.70
C TYR A 21 2.40 8.07 -6.94
N ASN A 22 1.79 6.91 -7.12
CA ASN A 22 2.54 5.66 -7.34
C ASN A 22 3.33 5.69 -8.66
N TYR A 23 2.77 6.25 -9.73
CA TYR A 23 3.49 6.44 -10.98
C TYR A 23 4.73 7.31 -10.76
N GLU A 24 4.56 8.49 -10.17
CA GLU A 24 5.67 9.42 -9.93
C GLU A 24 6.74 8.87 -9.00
N MET A 25 6.36 8.06 -8.00
CA MET A 25 7.32 7.40 -7.11
C MET A 25 8.11 6.29 -7.80
N THR A 26 7.55 5.64 -8.84
CA THR A 26 8.14 4.45 -9.46
C THR A 26 8.60 4.64 -10.90
N LYS A 27 8.32 5.79 -11.54
CA LYS A 27 8.56 6.02 -12.98
C LYS A 27 10.01 5.95 -13.43
N HIS A 28 10.96 6.05 -12.49
CA HIS A 28 12.39 5.97 -12.76
C HIS A 28 13.01 4.64 -12.30
N MET A 29 12.23 3.76 -11.67
CA MET A 29 12.68 2.46 -11.22
C MET A 29 12.81 1.50 -12.41
N THR A 30 13.78 0.61 -12.32
CA THR A 30 13.80 -0.60 -13.16
C THR A 30 12.62 -1.52 -12.80
N ASP A 31 12.33 -2.48 -13.68
CA ASP A 31 11.27 -3.46 -13.42
C ASP A 31 11.51 -4.27 -12.14
N GLU A 32 12.77 -4.61 -11.85
CA GLU A 32 13.14 -5.33 -10.64
C GLU A 32 12.92 -4.48 -9.38
N GLU A 33 13.40 -3.23 -9.38
CA GLU A 33 13.19 -2.30 -8.26
C GLU A 33 11.70 -2.05 -8.01
N ARG A 34 10.92 -1.85 -9.08
CA ARG A 34 9.47 -1.64 -8.99
C ARG A 34 8.75 -2.88 -8.44
N MET A 35 9.16 -4.07 -8.87
CA MET A 35 8.60 -5.32 -8.35
C MET A 35 8.94 -5.51 -6.87
N ASN A 36 10.17 -5.22 -6.46
CA ASN A 36 10.59 -5.28 -5.07
C ASN A 36 9.82 -4.27 -4.21
N TYR A 37 9.65 -3.04 -4.69
CA TYR A 37 8.88 -1.99 -4.02
C TYR A 37 7.45 -2.45 -3.66
N TYR A 38 6.71 -3.02 -4.61
CA TYR A 38 5.35 -3.52 -4.33
C TYR A 38 5.34 -4.76 -3.42
N ASN A 39 6.28 -5.68 -3.63
CA ASN A 39 6.35 -6.92 -2.86
C ASN A 39 6.70 -6.69 -1.38
N GLU A 40 7.59 -5.74 -1.08
CA GLU A 40 7.95 -5.40 0.30
C GLU A 40 6.77 -4.82 1.07
N GLY A 41 6.06 -3.86 0.46
CA GLY A 41 4.86 -3.29 1.04
C GLY A 41 3.77 -4.34 1.28
N GLY A 42 3.53 -5.20 0.28
CA GLY A 42 2.56 -6.29 0.39
C GLY A 42 2.91 -7.28 1.51
N ARG A 43 4.18 -7.67 1.63
CA ARG A 43 4.64 -8.56 2.71
C ARG A 43 4.52 -7.93 4.10
N ALA A 44 4.78 -6.63 4.23
CA ALA A 44 4.62 -5.93 5.49
C ALA A 44 3.16 -5.93 5.96
N PHE A 45 2.24 -5.57 5.05
CA PHE A 45 0.82 -5.56 5.37
C PHE A 45 0.25 -6.95 5.64
N GLN A 46 0.71 -7.98 4.91
CA GLN A 46 0.28 -9.36 5.18
C GLN A 46 0.65 -9.80 6.60
N ARG A 47 1.84 -9.43 7.10
CA ARG A 47 2.23 -9.72 8.49
C ARG A 47 1.29 -9.06 9.51
N GLU A 48 0.88 -7.81 9.26
CA GLU A 48 -0.07 -7.11 10.13
C GLU A 48 -1.44 -7.82 10.16
N ILE A 49 -1.93 -8.29 9.01
CA ILE A 49 -3.18 -9.08 8.92
C ILE A 49 -3.05 -10.38 9.71
N ASP A 50 -1.95 -11.11 9.51
CA ASP A 50 -1.73 -12.40 10.15
C ASP A 50 -1.62 -12.26 11.68
N GLU A 51 -0.95 -11.21 12.15
CA GLU A 51 -0.88 -10.87 13.57
C GLU A 51 -2.26 -10.50 14.14
N ALA A 52 -3.04 -9.67 13.44
CA ALA A 52 -4.39 -9.32 13.86
C ALA A 52 -5.31 -10.55 13.97
N ARG A 53 -5.21 -11.48 13.02
CA ARG A 53 -5.94 -12.75 13.03
C ARG A 53 -5.51 -13.64 14.21
N PHE A 54 -4.22 -13.75 14.46
CA PHE A 54 -3.68 -14.53 15.58
C PHE A 54 -4.16 -13.98 16.94
N GLN A 55 -4.13 -12.66 17.12
CA GLN A 55 -4.65 -12.01 18.33
C GLN A 55 -6.16 -12.21 18.52
N GLN A 56 -6.92 -12.29 17.42
CA GLN A 56 -8.35 -12.59 17.48
C GLN A 56 -8.61 -14.05 17.93
N CYS A 57 -7.80 -15.00 17.47
CA CYS A 57 -7.90 -16.41 17.88
C CYS A 57 -7.53 -16.66 19.35
N ILE A 58 -6.57 -15.91 19.91
CA ILE A 58 -6.17 -16.06 21.33
C ILE A 58 -7.21 -15.49 22.30
N LYS A 59 -8.05 -14.55 21.85
CA LYS A 59 -9.08 -13.91 22.68
C LYS A 59 -10.40 -14.68 22.78
N LEU A 60 -10.52 -15.82 22.08
CA LEU A 60 -11.67 -16.74 22.12
C LEU A 60 -11.38 -17.91 23.08
#